data_AF-A0A837ZTU0-F1
#
_entry.id   AF-A0A837ZTU0-F1
#
_cell.length_a   1.000
_cell.length_b   1.000
_cell.length_c   1.000
_cell.angle_alpha   90.00
_cell.angle_beta   90.00
_cell.angle_gamma   90.00
#
_symmetry.space_group_name_H-M   'P 1'
#
loop_
_entity.id
_entity.type
_entity.pdbx_description
1 polymer ?
#
loop_
_entity_poly.entity_id
_entity_poly.type
_entity_poly.pdbx_seq_one_letter_code
_entity_poly.pdbx_strand_id
1 'polypeptide(L)'
;MPKRTPIRHGEILLLPVTDAPTGTTELVTSCIVGHSESGHHHVLESDEAFAQIVALNGDLFVNLPSDTPLRHRKTREQHRELTVPAGAWKIIRKTEFDVRSAVVSQRIVAD
;
A
#
# COMPACT_ATOMS: atom_id res chain seq x y z
N MET A 1 -13.37 15.53 1.42
CA MET A 1 -12.80 14.28 1.95
C MET A 1 -11.66 14.64 2.89
N PRO A 2 -11.52 14.00 4.07
CA PRO A 2 -10.34 14.22 4.92
C PRO A 2 -9.09 13.87 4.11
N LYS A 3 -8.04 14.70 4.26
CA LYS A 3 -6.79 14.53 3.54
C LYS A 3 -6.07 13.29 4.09
N ARG A 4 -6.19 12.16 3.38
CA ARG A 4 -5.40 10.95 3.68
C ARG A 4 -3.91 11.30 3.59
N THR A 5 -3.12 10.82 4.54
CA THR A 5 -1.65 10.98 4.54
C THR A 5 -0.98 9.64 4.24
N PRO A 6 0.22 9.63 3.66
CA PRO A 6 0.94 8.39 3.40
C PRO A 6 1.17 7.60 4.69
N ILE A 7 0.90 6.29 4.65
CA ILE A 7 1.03 5.39 5.79
C ILE A 7 2.23 4.49 5.56
N ARG A 8 3.23 4.57 6.44
CA ARG A 8 4.40 3.68 6.40
C ARG A 8 4.28 2.63 7.49
N HIS A 9 4.51 1.37 7.14
CA HIS A 9 4.52 0.26 8.07
C HIS A 9 5.54 -0.79 7.62
N GLY A 10 6.59 -1.03 8.41
CA GLY A 10 7.67 -1.94 8.02
C GLY A 10 8.31 -1.60 6.67
N GLU A 11 8.27 -2.55 5.74
CA GLU A 11 8.77 -2.42 4.37
C GLU A 11 7.75 -1.87 3.37
N ILE A 12 6.55 -1.46 3.79
CA ILE A 12 5.54 -0.92 2.88
C ILE A 12 5.22 0.55 3.15
N LEU A 13 4.84 1.22 2.06
CA LEU A 13 4.25 2.55 2.07
C LEU A 13 2.93 2.49 1.30
N LEU A 14 1.83 2.87 1.96
CA LEU A 14 0.54 3.10 1.33
C LEU A 14 0.46 4.59 0.99
N LEU A 15 0.47 4.90 -0.30
CA LEU A 15 0.34 6.27 -0.81
C LEU A 15 -1.11 6.51 -1.22
N PRO A 16 -1.80 7.51 -0.64
CA PRO A 16 -3.18 7.78 -1.04
C PRO A 16 -3.20 8.32 -2.46
N VAL A 17 -4.12 7.80 -3.27
CA VAL A 17 -4.39 8.28 -4.63
C VAL A 17 -5.85 8.73 -4.72
N THR A 18 -6.15 9.55 -5.72
CA THR A 18 -7.54 9.96 -5.99
C THR A 18 -8.35 8.75 -6.46
N ASP A 19 -7.81 8.05 -7.46
CA ASP A 19 -8.41 6.88 -8.09
C ASP A 19 -7.33 5.86 -8.43
N ALA A 20 -7.69 4.58 -8.40
CA ALA A 20 -6.82 3.52 -8.88
C ALA A 20 -6.89 3.46 -10.42
N PRO A 21 -5.76 3.22 -11.12
CA PRO A 21 -5.75 3.08 -12.57
C PRO A 21 -6.49 1.81 -13.02
N THR A 22 -6.84 1.73 -14.30
CA THR A 22 -7.35 0.50 -14.91
C THR A 22 -6.29 -0.61 -14.85
N GLY A 23 -6.73 -1.81 -14.56
CA GLY A 23 -5.88 -2.99 -14.47
C GLY A 23 -6.69 -4.25 -14.17
N THR A 24 -6.00 -5.34 -13.88
CA THR A 24 -6.65 -6.57 -13.41
C THR A 24 -7.17 -6.32 -12.00
N THR A 25 -8.49 -6.45 -11.84
CA THR A 25 -9.16 -6.21 -10.56
C THR A 25 -9.70 -7.51 -9.99
N GLU A 26 -9.43 -7.76 -8.72
CA GLU A 26 -9.96 -8.86 -7.93
C GLU A 26 -10.63 -8.30 -6.68
N LEU A 27 -11.79 -8.86 -6.30
CA LEU A 27 -12.43 -8.54 -5.03
C LEU A 27 -11.96 -9.53 -3.98
N VAL A 28 -11.33 -9.02 -2.93
CA VAL A 28 -10.73 -9.83 -1.87
C VAL A 28 -11.13 -9.30 -0.50
N THR A 29 -11.14 -10.16 0.51
CA THR A 29 -11.26 -9.77 1.93
C THR A 29 -9.90 -9.73 2.62
N SER A 30 -8.85 -10.21 1.96
CA SER A 30 -7.49 -10.27 2.47
C SER A 30 -6.50 -10.01 1.33
N CYS A 31 -5.57 -9.07 1.54
CA CYS A 31 -4.54 -8.72 0.57
C CYS A 31 -3.19 -8.60 1.26
N ILE A 32 -2.22 -9.40 0.82
CA ILE A 32 -0.83 -9.25 1.27
C ILE A 32 -0.21 -8.08 0.51
N VAL A 33 0.11 -7.02 1.25
CA VAL A 33 0.67 -5.78 0.70
C VAL A 33 2.18 -5.67 0.91
N GLY A 34 2.75 -6.50 1.79
CA GLY A 34 4.18 -6.56 2.07
C GLY A 34 4.62 -7.91 2.61
N HIS A 35 5.86 -8.27 2.29
CA HIS A 35 6.56 -9.40 2.87
C HIS A 35 7.87 -8.90 3.47
N SER A 36 8.14 -9.23 4.73
CA SER A 36 9.47 -9.05 5.31
C SER A 36 10.36 -10.22 4.93
N GLU A 37 11.65 -9.95 4.70
CA GLU A 37 12.67 -11.00 4.45
C GLU A 37 12.79 -12.00 5.61
N SER A 38 12.31 -11.63 6.80
CA SER A 38 12.23 -12.49 7.99
C SER A 38 10.97 -13.37 8.05
N GLY A 39 10.11 -13.36 7.02
CA GLY A 39 8.94 -14.23 6.91
C GLY A 39 7.66 -13.70 7.57
N HIS A 40 7.46 -12.38 7.66
CA HIS A 40 6.19 -11.79 8.11
C HIS A 40 5.43 -11.16 6.96
N HIS A 41 4.09 -11.15 7.07
CA HIS A 41 3.22 -10.53 6.08
C HIS A 41 2.54 -9.30 6.66
N HIS A 42 2.55 -8.22 5.88
CA HIS A 42 1.65 -7.09 6.05
C HIS A 42 0.39 -7.36 5.25
N VAL A 43 -0.73 -7.48 5.95
CA VAL A 43 -1.99 -7.92 5.37
C VAL A 43 -3.08 -6.91 5.67
N LEU A 44 -3.74 -6.42 4.62
CA LEU A 44 -5.03 -5.75 4.76
C LEU A 44 -6.11 -6.83 4.87
N GLU A 45 -6.91 -6.78 5.92
CA GLU A 45 -7.95 -7.78 6.19
C GLU A 45 -9.23 -7.07 6.63
N SER A 46 -10.34 -7.40 5.95
CA SER A 46 -11.65 -6.76 6.13
C SER A 46 -12.75 -7.83 6.01
N ASP A 47 -13.83 -7.66 6.78
CA ASP A 47 -15.05 -8.46 6.63
C ASP A 47 -15.81 -8.08 5.34
N GLU A 48 -15.60 -6.85 4.84
CA GLU A 48 -16.14 -6.35 3.58
C GLU A 48 -15.10 -6.51 2.46
N ALA A 49 -15.53 -7.06 1.31
CA ALA A 49 -14.66 -7.20 0.15
C ALA A 49 -14.22 -5.85 -0.40
N PHE A 50 -12.95 -5.74 -0.77
CA PHE A 50 -12.35 -4.57 -1.36
C PHE A 50 -11.62 -4.92 -2.66
N ALA A 51 -11.38 -3.92 -3.50
CA ALA A 51 -10.71 -4.16 -4.78
C ALA A 51 -9.20 -4.20 -4.59
N GLN A 52 -8.57 -5.30 -4.99
CA GLN A 52 -7.16 -5.41 -5.28
C GLN A 52 -6.97 -5.18 -6.78
N ILE A 53 -6.07 -4.26 -7.15
CA ILE A 53 -5.90 -3.86 -8.55
C ILE A 53 -4.42 -3.93 -8.91
N VAL A 54 -4.09 -4.76 -9.89
CA VAL A 54 -2.75 -4.80 -10.50
C VAL A 54 -2.81 -3.99 -11.80
N ALA A 55 -2.17 -2.83 -11.79
CA ALA A 55 -2.10 -1.95 -12.95
C ALA A 55 -1.25 -2.57 -14.06
N LEU A 56 -1.39 -2.04 -15.29
CA LEU A 56 -0.64 -2.53 -16.46
C LEU A 56 0.88 -2.44 -16.32
N ASN A 57 1.37 -1.53 -15.49
CA ASN A 57 2.79 -1.37 -15.18
C ASN A 57 3.28 -2.27 -14.03
N GLY A 58 2.42 -3.14 -13.50
CA GLY A 58 2.72 -4.04 -12.38
C GLY A 58 2.58 -3.42 -10.99
N ASP A 59 2.23 -2.13 -10.88
CA ASP A 59 1.95 -1.50 -9.60
C ASP A 59 0.70 -2.11 -8.94
N LEU A 60 0.78 -2.32 -7.63
CA LEU A 60 -0.34 -2.80 -6.82
C LEU A 60 -1.10 -1.62 -6.20
N PHE A 61 -2.43 -1.66 -6.31
CA PHE A 61 -3.35 -0.74 -5.68
C PHE A 61 -4.43 -1.50 -4.90
N VAL A 62 -5.01 -0.82 -3.92
CA VAL A 62 -6.24 -1.27 -3.24
C VAL A 62 -7.26 -0.13 -3.21
N ASN A 63 -8.54 -0.47 -3.31
CA ASN A 63 -9.63 0.47 -3.07
C ASN A 63 -10.51 -0.05 -1.94
N LEU A 64 -10.37 0.57 -0.77
CA LEU A 64 -11.00 0.16 0.48
C LEU A 64 -12.37 0.85 0.63
N PRO A 65 -13.48 0.11 0.75
CA PRO A 65 -14.80 0.70 0.95
C PRO A 65 -14.95 1.32 2.35
N SER A 66 -14.23 0.79 3.33
CA SER A 66 -14.27 1.19 4.74
C SER A 66 -12.86 1.17 5.37
N ASP A 67 -12.74 1.75 6.56
CA ASP A 67 -11.49 1.76 7.32
C ASP A 67 -11.04 0.33 7.60
N THR A 68 -9.88 -0.06 7.06
CA THR A 68 -9.41 -1.45 7.03
C THR A 68 -8.17 -1.64 7.91
N PRO A 69 -8.15 -2.62 8.83
CA PRO A 69 -6.96 -2.97 9.59
C PRO A 69 -5.82 -3.47 8.69
N LEU A 70 -4.64 -2.88 8.86
CA LEU A 70 -3.36 -3.39 8.38
C LEU A 70 -2.70 -4.19 9.52
N ARG A 71 -2.72 -5.51 9.37
CA ARG A 71 -2.22 -6.47 10.36
C ARG A 71 -0.80 -6.89 10.01
N HIS A 72 0.06 -6.94 11.02
CA HIS A 72 1.39 -7.54 10.94
C HIS A 72 1.33 -8.94 11.57
N ARG A 73 1.31 -10.00 10.75
CA ARG A 73 1.22 -11.38 11.24
C ARG A 73 2.61 -11.90 11.65
N LYS A 74 3.01 -11.66 12.90
CA LYS A 74 4.18 -12.26 13.56
C LYS A 74 3.72 -13.15 14.73
N THR A 75 4.33 -14.33 14.88
CA THR A 75 3.91 -15.41 15.80
C THR A 75 4.05 -15.08 17.30
N ARG A 76 4.71 -13.99 17.69
CA ARG A 76 5.00 -13.68 19.10
C ARG A 76 4.88 -12.21 19.52
N GLU A 77 4.65 -11.29 18.60
CA GLU A 77 4.51 -9.85 18.90
C GLU A 77 3.47 -9.27 17.95
N GLN A 78 2.25 -9.05 18.45
CA GLN A 78 1.29 -8.19 17.77
C GLN A 78 1.82 -6.76 17.85
N HIS A 79 2.44 -6.28 16.76
CA HIS A 79 2.62 -4.85 16.60
C HIS A 79 1.23 -4.19 16.57
N ARG A 80 1.14 -2.96 17.08
CA ARG A 80 -0.07 -2.14 17.09
C ARG A 80 -0.75 -2.18 15.71
N GLU A 81 -1.97 -2.69 15.66
CA GLU A 81 -2.79 -2.70 14.46
C GLU A 81 -2.97 -1.27 13.96
N LEU A 82 -2.66 -1.05 12.70
CA LEU A 82 -2.79 0.26 12.08
C LEU A 82 -4.05 0.26 11.22
N THR A 83 -4.93 1.23 11.43
CA THR A 83 -6.13 1.39 10.60
C THR A 83 -5.79 2.20 9.35
N VAL A 84 -6.09 1.67 8.18
CA VAL A 84 -5.96 2.36 6.89
C VAL A 84 -7.33 2.92 6.51
N PRO A 85 -7.48 4.25 6.40
CA PRO A 85 -8.76 4.85 6.06
C PRO A 85 -9.29 4.41 4.70
N ALA A 86 -10.62 4.41 4.55
CA ALA A 86 -11.29 4.13 3.29
C ALA A 86 -10.75 4.96 2.11
N GLY A 87 -10.74 4.35 0.92
CA GLY A 87 -10.36 4.94 -0.36
C GLY A 87 -9.25 4.19 -1.10
N ALA A 88 -8.76 4.82 -2.16
CA ALA A 88 -7.75 4.26 -3.05
C ALA A 88 -6.32 4.53 -2.55
N TRP A 89 -5.50 3.48 -2.56
CA TRP A 89 -4.11 3.51 -2.13
C TRP A 89 -3.21 2.78 -3.12
N LYS A 90 -2.07 3.37 -3.45
CA LYS A 90 -0.96 2.67 -4.11
C LYS A 90 -0.09 2.00 -3.05
N ILE A 91 0.24 0.73 -3.27
CA ILE A 91 1.17 -0.03 -2.44
C ILE A 91 2.57 0.12 -3.03
N ILE A 92 3.52 0.58 -2.21
CA ILE A 92 4.93 0.69 -2.58
C ILE A 92 5.73 -0.18 -1.61
N ARG A 93 6.48 -1.16 -2.13
CA ARG A 93 7.32 -2.05 -1.31
C ARG A 93 8.76 -1.54 -1.26
N LYS A 94 9.50 -1.80 -0.17
CA LYS A 94 10.85 -1.24 0.06
C LYS A 94 11.88 -1.63 -0.99
N THR A 95 11.76 -2.80 -1.61
CA THR A 95 12.61 -3.17 -2.77
C THR A 95 12.32 -2.31 -4.00
N GLU A 96 11.10 -1.77 -4.12
CA GLU A 96 10.69 -0.80 -5.15
C GLU A 96 10.99 0.65 -4.70
N PHE A 97 11.23 0.89 -3.40
CA PHE A 97 11.63 2.17 -2.82
C PHE A 97 13.16 2.28 -2.72
N ASP A 98 13.83 2.51 -3.86
CA ASP A 98 15.20 3.00 -3.85
C ASP A 98 15.18 4.53 -3.69
N VAL A 99 15.65 5.05 -2.56
CA VAL A 99 15.82 6.50 -2.33
C VAL A 99 16.69 7.15 -3.41
N ARG A 100 17.60 6.40 -4.06
CA ARG A 100 18.38 6.91 -5.20
C ARG A 100 17.53 7.21 -6.43
N SER A 101 16.38 6.57 -6.59
CA SER A 101 15.44 6.85 -7.69
C SER A 101 14.71 8.19 -7.50
N ALA A 102 14.53 8.65 -6.26
CA ALA A 102 13.90 9.95 -5.95
C ALA A 102 14.82 11.17 -6.16
N VAL A 103 16.14 10.98 -6.35
CA VAL A 103 17.11 12.08 -6.51
C VAL A 103 17.30 12.49 -7.98
N VAL A 104 16.75 11.74 -8.94
CA VAL A 104 16.88 12.06 -10.38
C VAL A 104 15.58 12.66 -10.94
N SER A 105 15.08 13.73 -10.34
CA SER A 105 14.14 14.64 -11.03
C SER A 105 14.19 16.05 -10.45
N GLN A 106 15.40 16.59 -10.32
CA GLN A 106 15.62 18.03 -10.29
C GLN A 106 16.94 18.34 -11.02
N ARG A 107 16.90 18.32 -12.35
CA ARG A 107 17.71 19.27 -13.11
C ARG A 107 16.78 20.39 -13.52
N ILE A 108 16.81 21.42 -12.68
CA ILE A 108 16.36 22.77 -13.00
C ILE A 108 17.08 23.19 -14.29
N VAL A 109 16.28 23.65 -15.26
CA VAL A 109 16.76 24.35 -16.45
C VAL A 109 17.20 25.75 -16.03
N ALA A 110 18.47 26.06 -16.31
CA ALA A 110 19.06 27.40 -16.48
C ALA A 110 20.42 27.13 -17.15
N ASP A 111 20.82 27.72 -18.26
CA ASP A 111 20.58 29.05 -18.85
C ASP A 111 20.38 28.92 -20.38
#